data_AF-A0A2D9XMR6-F1
#
_entry.id   AF-A0A2D9XMR6-F1
#
_cell.length_a   1.000
_cell.length_b   1.000
_cell.length_c   1.000
_cell.angle_alpha   90.00
_cell.angle_beta   90.00
_cell.angle_gamma   90.00
#
_symmetry.space_group_name_H-M   'P 1'
#
loop_
_entity.id
_entity.type
_entity.pdbx_description
1 polymer ?
#
loop_
_entity_poly.entity_id
_entity_poly.type
_entity_poly.pdbx_seq_one_letter_code
_entity_poly.pdbx_strand_id
1 'polypeptide(L)' 'MKDLTHKTCKWPIGDPQEDDFKFCGATSNSEDSSYCELHTKMAYRTNYVSKSQKQKELDKKLKKAA' A
#
# COMPACT_ATOMS: atom_id res chain seq x y z
N MET A 1 -24.12 5.36 -9.87
CA MET A 1 -22.80 5.69 -9.30
C MET A 1 -22.58 4.67 -8.19
N LYS A 2 -21.57 3.80 -8.26
CA LYS A 2 -21.39 2.74 -7.25
C LYS A 2 -20.65 3.35 -6.06
N ASP A 3 -21.41 3.74 -5.06
CA ASP A 3 -20.91 4.32 -3.83
C ASP A 3 -20.00 3.30 -3.13
N LEU A 4 -18.71 3.61 -2.97
CA LEU A 4 -17.79 2.82 -2.15
C LEU A 4 -18.24 2.97 -0.70
N THR A 5 -19.26 2.22 -0.32
CA THR A 5 -19.81 2.16 1.02
C THR A 5 -18.68 1.91 2.02
N HIS A 6 -18.84 2.45 3.23
CA HIS A 6 -17.85 2.40 4.32
C HIS A 6 -17.33 0.97 4.65
N LYS A 7 -17.99 -0.06 4.11
CA LYS A 7 -17.70 -1.48 4.27
C LYS A 7 -16.84 -2.10 3.16
N THR A 8 -16.19 -1.30 2.31
CA THR A 8 -15.36 -1.79 1.20
C THR A 8 -13.89 -1.47 1.42
N CYS A 9 -13.03 -2.42 1.04
CA CYS A 9 -11.58 -2.33 1.19
C CYS A 9 -11.01 -1.31 0.22
N LYS A 10 -10.40 -0.27 0.78
CA LYS A 10 -9.83 0.87 0.05
C LYS A 10 -8.34 0.70 -0.27
N TRP A 11 -7.85 -0.54 -0.34
CA TRP A 11 -6.44 -0.80 -0.62
C TRP A 11 -6.13 -0.50 -2.09
N PRO A 12 -5.15 0.39 -2.39
CA PRO A 12 -4.79 0.71 -3.77
C PRO A 12 -4.04 -0.45 -4.42
N ILE A 13 -4.48 -0.85 -5.62
CA ILE A 13 -3.84 -1.86 -6.46
C ILE A 13 -3.41 -1.18 -7.74
N GLY A 14 -2.13 -1.30 -8.06
CA GLY A 14 -1.50 -0.63 -9.20
C GLY A 14 -0.95 0.75 -8.84
N ASP A 15 -0.51 1.46 -9.88
CA ASP A 15 0.03 2.82 -9.76
C ASP A 15 -1.07 3.84 -10.10
N PRO A 16 -1.23 4.93 -9.34
CA PRO A 16 -2.21 5.97 -9.64
C PRO A 16 -2.08 6.62 -11.04
N GLN A 17 -0.94 6.44 -11.71
CA GLN A 17 -0.68 6.97 -13.05
C GLN A 17 -1.05 5.99 -14.18
N GLU A 18 -1.43 4.75 -13.85
CA GLU A 18 -1.80 3.72 -14.82
C GLU A 18 -3.33 3.51 -14.87
N ASP A 19 -3.87 3.18 -16.05
CA ASP A 19 -5.31 2.93 -16.25
C ASP A 19 -5.84 1.69 -15.48
N ASP A 20 -4.98 0.80 -14.99
CA ASP A 20 -5.40 -0.36 -14.16
C ASP A 20 -5.53 -0.02 -12.66
N PHE A 21 -5.39 1.26 -12.30
CA PHE A 21 -5.56 1.69 -10.90
C PHE A 21 -6.95 1.38 -10.38
N LYS A 22 -7.00 0.53 -9.36
CA LYS A 22 -8.25 0.12 -8.71
C LYS A 22 -8.10 -0.11 -7.23
N PHE A 23 -9.19 0.05 -6.50
CA PHE A 23 -9.26 -0.36 -5.11
C PHE A 23 -9.69 -1.81 -5.01
N CYS A 24 -9.16 -2.52 -4.01
CA CYS A 24 -9.46 -3.94 -3.79
C CYS A 24 -10.97 -4.27 -3.83
N GLY A 25 -11.83 -3.43 -3.25
CA GLY A 25 -13.28 -3.59 -3.34
C GLY A 25 -13.87 -4.77 -2.55
N ALA A 26 -13.03 -5.58 -1.90
CA ALA A 26 -13.47 -6.63 -0.98
C ALA A 26 -14.19 -6.06 0.25
N THR A 27 -14.95 -6.88 0.98
CA THR A 27 -15.59 -6.45 2.22
C THR A 27 -14.56 -6.08 3.29
N SER A 28 -14.79 -4.96 3.99
CA SER A 28 -13.97 -4.60 5.15
C SER A 28 -14.13 -5.62 6.27
N ASN A 29 -13.08 -5.77 7.09
CA ASN A 29 -13.08 -6.74 8.19
C ASN A 29 -14.04 -6.32 9.33
N SER A 30 -14.15 -5.02 9.57
CA SER A 30 -14.94 -4.45 10.68
C SER A 30 -15.46 -3.07 10.31
N GLU A 31 -16.45 -2.55 11.04
CA GLU A 31 -17.03 -1.22 10.79
C GLU A 31 -16.00 -0.09 10.94
N ASP A 32 -15.02 -0.27 11.82
CA ASP A 32 -13.91 0.68 12.04
C ASP A 32 -12.71 0.45 11.10
N SER A 33 -12.74 -0.59 10.27
CA SER A 33 -11.61 -0.96 9.41
C SER A 33 -11.84 -0.52 7.96
N SER A 34 -10.88 0.25 7.42
CA SER A 34 -10.90 0.71 6.01
C SER A 34 -10.42 -0.35 5.00
N TYR A 35 -9.96 -1.51 5.50
CA TYR A 35 -9.38 -2.58 4.69
C TYR A 35 -10.00 -3.95 5.04
N CYS A 36 -9.91 -4.91 4.11
CA CYS A 36 -10.22 -6.32 4.41
C CYS A 36 -9.16 -6.89 5.37
N GLU A 37 -9.41 -8.07 5.93
CA GLU A 37 -8.48 -8.69 6.91
C GLU A 37 -7.05 -8.80 6.36
N LEU A 38 -6.92 -9.15 5.08
CA LEU A 38 -5.64 -9.35 4.40
C LEU A 38 -4.86 -8.03 4.27
N HIS A 39 -5.51 -6.99 3.75
CA HIS A 39 -4.89 -5.67 3.59
C HIS A 39 -4.73 -4.92 4.91
N THR A 40 -5.56 -5.20 5.93
CA THR A 40 -5.35 -4.71 7.30
C THR A 40 -4.05 -5.26 7.86
N LYS A 41 -3.80 -6.57 7.74
CA LYS A 41 -2.52 -7.17 8.11
C LYS A 41 -1.36 -6.58 7.31
N MET A 42 -1.54 -6.23 6.04
CA MET A 42 -0.50 -5.60 5.23
C MET A 42 -0.20 -4.14 5.64
N ALA A 43 -1.24 -3.35 5.97
CA ALA A 43 -1.13 -1.96 6.40
C ALA A 43 -0.46 -1.82 7.77
N TYR A 44 -0.93 -2.64 8.73
CA TYR A 44 -0.54 -2.58 10.14
C TYR A 44 0.61 -3.52 10.48
N ARG A 45 1.07 -4.37 9.55
CA ARG A 45 2.43 -4.88 9.60
C ARG A 45 3.33 -3.67 9.44
N THR A 46 3.78 -3.14 10.57
CA THR A 46 4.74 -2.05 10.66
C THR A 46 5.82 -2.25 9.60
N ASN A 47 5.73 -1.44 8.54
CA ASN A 47 6.76 -1.35 7.54
C ASN A 47 7.94 -0.70 8.25
N TYR A 48 8.94 -1.50 8.63
CA TYR A 48 10.31 -0.99 8.60
C TYR A 48 10.49 -0.40 7.21
N VAL A 49 10.47 0.94 7.14
CA VAL A 49 10.73 1.81 6.00
C VAL A 49 11.23 1.00 4.81
N SER A 50 10.41 0.89 3.75
CA SER A 50 10.74 0.22 2.50
C SER A 50 12.18 0.55 2.15
N LYS A 51 13.09 -0.41 2.41
CA LYS A 51 14.54 -0.21 2.25
C LYS A 51 14.88 0.15 0.80
N SER A 52 13.96 0.00 -0.15
CA SER A 52 14.19 0.23 -1.57
C SER A 52 14.72 1.62 -1.92
N GLN A 53 14.26 2.70 -1.27
CA GLN A 53 14.78 4.05 -1.57
C GLN A 53 16.04 4.39 -0.76
N LYS A 54 16.05 4.07 0.54
CA LYS A 54 17.18 4.39 1.43
C LYS A 54 18.41 3.52 1.14
N GLN A 55 18.21 2.27 0.72
CA GLN A 55 19.28 1.36 0.28
C GLN A 55 19.86 1.80 -1.06
N LYS A 56 19.04 2.22 -2.03
CA LYS A 56 19.52 2.72 -3.33
C LYS A 56 20.40 3.96 -3.17
N GLU A 57 20.02 4.88 -2.29
CA GLU A 57 20.82 6.07 -1.99
C GLU A 57 22.10 5.76 -1.20
N LEU A 58 22.07 4.78 -0.28
CA LEU A 58 23.25 4.34 0.47
C LEU A 58 24.26 3.62 -0.43
N ASP A 59 23.79 2.70 -1.28
CA ASP A 59 24.60 2.01 -2.30
C ASP A 59 25.25 3.01 -3.26
N LYS A 60 24.50 4.04 -3.66
CA LYS A 60 25.01 5.13 -4.52
C LYS A 60 26.09 5.95 -3.81
N LYS A 61 25.95 6.22 -2.51
CA LYS A 61 26.97 6.92 -1.72
C LYS A 61 28.22 6.09 -1.51
N LEU A 62 28.09 4.78 -1.28
CA LEU A 62 29.23 3.88 -1.10
C LEU A 62 30.06 3.73 -2.38
N LYS A 63 29.41 3.61 -3.55
CA LYS A 63 30.10 3.51 -4.85
C LYS A 63 30.85 4.77 -5.28
N LYS A 64 30.54 5.93 -4.69
CA LYS A 64 31.21 7.21 -5.01
C LYS A 64 32.42 7.49 -4.10
N ALA A 65 32.60 6.70 -3.04
CA ALA A 65 33.69 6.85 -2.08
C ALA A 65 34.87 5.91 -2.35
N ALA A 66 34.80 5.09 -3.40
CA ALA A 66 35.88 4.27 -3.96
C ALA A 66 36.35 4.89 -5.27
#